data_AF-A0AAI8VXM4-F1
#
_entry.id   AF-A0AAI8VXM4-F1
#
_cell.length_a   1.000
_cell.length_b   1.000
_cell.length_c   1.000
_cell.angle_alpha   90.00
_cell.angle_beta   90.00
_cell.angle_gamma   90.00
#
_symmetry.space_group_name_H-M   'P 1'
#
loop_
_entity.id
_entity.type
_entity.pdbx_description
1 polymer ?
#
loop_
_entity_poly.entity_id
_entity_poly.type
_entity_poly.pdbx_seq_one_letter_code
_entity_poly.pdbx_strand_id
1 'polypeptide(L)'
;MPSEITTRKSAPMKPARYHYPSDGEEQRPEIATKAARKWRPSQPPRYHYDSDSEDVPTKKRGRPDYDLSNARPAKRISTTPPSPSPASGLDDKDSQDVITDLQAQNAELLDFIRTSSLALKAPPSIRKQLEGSPNGASKLAEAIKRAISDVYSPLEEDFDDPYSGVTNDDISSAMVPFIADIDKLSYLTDTKSTDLAIDCMLFLGKHSFGQLEKEDGNGSRKSDVPADELMYRLVRARREAEPDWDFSAVLSELKKTNELLDQCVGIEGYFVRSIAKMEKWSKASSGSAIDRDQQSVIVLD
;
A
#
# COMPACT_ATOMS: atom_id res chain seq x y z
N MET A 1 57.77 -22.78 -41.06
CA MET A 1 56.83 -23.92 -40.99
C MET A 1 55.79 -23.55 -39.93
N PRO A 2 54.59 -23.10 -40.31
CA PRO A 2 53.55 -22.72 -39.35
C PRO A 2 52.78 -23.94 -38.85
N SER A 3 52.48 -23.96 -37.56
CA SER A 3 51.73 -25.03 -36.88
C SER A 3 50.24 -24.69 -36.88
N GLU A 4 49.42 -25.55 -37.49
CA GLU A 4 47.96 -25.42 -37.53
C GLU A 4 47.32 -25.88 -36.20
N ILE A 5 46.56 -24.99 -35.57
CA ILE A 5 45.72 -25.29 -34.40
C ILE A 5 44.31 -25.61 -34.91
N THR A 6 43.91 -26.88 -34.81
CA THR A 6 42.56 -27.34 -35.17
C THR A 6 41.62 -27.17 -33.99
N THR A 7 40.65 -26.26 -34.10
CA THR A 7 39.56 -26.07 -33.12
C THR A 7 38.43 -27.05 -33.40
N ARG A 8 38.15 -27.97 -32.46
CA ARG A 8 36.97 -28.86 -32.53
C ARG A 8 35.74 -28.12 -31.99
N LYS A 9 34.74 -27.92 -32.86
CA LYS A 9 33.38 -27.48 -32.51
C LYS A 9 32.66 -28.60 -31.75
N SER A 10 32.22 -28.32 -30.53
CA SER A 10 31.28 -29.15 -29.76
C SER A 10 29.85 -28.97 -30.27
N ALA A 11 29.14 -30.07 -30.45
CA ALA A 11 27.74 -30.10 -30.88
C ALA A 11 26.77 -29.88 -29.70
N PRO A 12 25.57 -29.32 -29.94
CA PRO A 12 24.59 -29.04 -28.89
C PRO A 12 23.91 -30.32 -28.39
N MET A 13 23.89 -30.47 -27.06
CA MET A 13 23.21 -31.51 -26.30
C MET A 13 21.69 -31.35 -26.42
N LYS A 14 20.97 -32.40 -26.83
CA LYS A 14 19.50 -32.42 -26.84
C LYS A 14 18.96 -32.72 -25.44
N PRO A 15 17.87 -32.06 -25.00
CA PRO A 15 17.26 -32.33 -23.70
C PRO A 15 16.59 -33.71 -23.68
N ALA A 16 16.78 -34.44 -22.58
CA ALA A 16 16.18 -35.73 -22.34
C ALA A 16 14.67 -35.59 -22.13
N ARG A 17 13.87 -36.32 -22.91
CA ARG A 17 12.43 -36.51 -22.68
C ARG A 17 12.26 -37.52 -21.55
N TYR A 18 11.77 -37.07 -20.40
CA TYR A 18 11.30 -37.95 -19.34
C TYR A 18 9.91 -38.48 -19.71
N HIS A 19 9.81 -39.79 -19.91
CA HIS A 19 8.54 -40.51 -19.91
C HIS A 19 8.17 -40.83 -18.46
N TYR A 20 7.06 -40.25 -17.98
CA TYR A 20 6.43 -40.72 -16.75
C TYR A 20 5.62 -42.00 -17.05
N PRO A 21 5.73 -43.05 -16.21
CA PRO A 21 4.80 -44.15 -16.23
C PRO A 21 3.46 -43.66 -15.67
N SER A 22 2.45 -43.67 -16.54
CA SER A 22 1.06 -43.82 -16.13
C SER A 22 0.92 -45.22 -15.57
N ASP A 23 0.54 -45.37 -14.30
CA ASP A 23 -0.37 -46.41 -13.79
C ASP A 23 -0.41 -46.36 -12.26
N GLY A 24 -1.62 -46.19 -11.72
CA GLY A 24 -1.88 -46.21 -10.28
C GLY A 24 -3.19 -45.54 -9.93
N GLU A 25 -4.31 -46.24 -10.15
CA GLU A 25 -5.60 -45.87 -9.56
C GLU A 25 -5.49 -45.93 -8.03
N GLU A 26 -5.24 -44.78 -7.41
CA GLU A 26 -5.21 -44.65 -5.96
C GLU A 26 -6.63 -44.34 -5.45
N GLN A 27 -7.20 -45.30 -4.71
CA GLN A 27 -8.50 -45.21 -4.07
C GLN A 27 -8.53 -44.02 -3.10
N ARG A 28 -9.34 -43.01 -3.44
CA ARG A 28 -9.59 -41.82 -2.65
C ARG A 28 -10.40 -42.18 -1.39
N PRO A 29 -9.89 -41.97 -0.16
CA PRO A 29 -10.73 -42.09 1.02
C PRO A 29 -11.70 -40.90 1.07
N GLU A 30 -13.00 -41.18 1.21
CA GLU A 30 -14.01 -40.19 1.59
C GLU A 30 -13.72 -39.73 3.03
N ILE A 31 -12.98 -38.63 3.17
CA ILE A 31 -12.78 -37.99 4.46
C ILE A 31 -13.75 -36.82 4.55
N ALA A 32 -14.61 -36.91 5.57
CA ALA A 32 -15.67 -35.98 5.89
C ALA A 32 -15.20 -34.51 5.86
N THR A 33 -15.91 -33.71 5.07
CA THR A 33 -15.79 -32.25 5.03
C THR A 33 -16.09 -31.64 6.40
N LYS A 34 -15.06 -31.45 7.22
CA LYS A 34 -15.13 -30.52 8.35
C LYS A 34 -15.05 -29.10 7.78
N ALA A 35 -16.19 -28.43 7.89
CA ALA A 35 -16.43 -27.01 7.61
C ALA A 35 -15.16 -26.16 7.44
N ALA A 36 -14.79 -25.92 6.19
CA ALA A 36 -13.93 -24.81 5.81
C ALA A 36 -14.56 -23.52 6.36
N ARG A 37 -13.97 -22.96 7.41
CA ARG A 37 -14.24 -21.59 7.82
C ARG A 37 -13.76 -20.71 6.67
N LYS A 38 -14.67 -20.38 5.76
CA LYS A 38 -14.48 -19.30 4.79
C LYS A 38 -13.97 -18.09 5.56
N TRP A 39 -12.69 -17.77 5.40
CA TRP A 39 -12.14 -16.50 5.80
C TRP A 39 -12.94 -15.43 5.06
N ARG A 40 -13.88 -14.80 5.76
CA ARG A 40 -14.55 -13.60 5.29
C ARG A 40 -13.67 -12.45 5.76
N PRO A 41 -13.08 -11.65 4.84
CA PRO A 41 -12.52 -10.36 5.23
C PRO A 41 -13.57 -9.65 6.06
N SER A 42 -13.24 -9.19 7.27
CA SER A 42 -14.19 -8.47 8.09
C SER A 42 -14.69 -7.28 7.28
N GLN A 43 -15.92 -7.37 6.77
CA GLN A 43 -16.50 -6.23 6.10
C GLN A 43 -16.55 -5.11 7.14
N PRO A 44 -16.11 -3.89 6.82
CA PRO A 44 -16.34 -2.76 7.69
C PRO A 44 -17.85 -2.69 7.96
N PRO A 45 -18.27 -2.30 9.18
CA PRO A 45 -19.69 -2.19 9.50
C PRO A 45 -20.38 -1.35 8.43
N ARG A 46 -21.26 -1.98 7.65
CA ARG A 46 -22.17 -1.28 6.75
C ARG A 46 -23.05 -0.43 7.64
N TYR A 47 -22.78 0.86 7.68
CA TYR A 47 -23.77 1.83 8.12
C TYR A 47 -24.95 1.72 7.16
N HIS A 48 -26.03 1.10 7.64
CA HIS A 48 -27.33 1.20 7.00
C HIS A 48 -27.77 2.65 7.11
N TYR A 49 -27.53 3.43 6.06
CA TYR A 49 -28.36 4.59 5.79
C TYR A 49 -29.65 4.05 5.17
N ASP A 50 -30.76 4.19 5.89
CA ASP A 50 -32.09 4.05 5.33
C ASP A 50 -32.30 5.20 4.33
N SER A 51 -31.90 4.97 3.08
CA SER A 51 -32.31 5.75 1.91
C SER A 51 -32.68 4.76 0.83
N ASP A 52 -33.98 4.44 0.80
CA ASP A 52 -34.82 4.55 -0.38
C ASP A 52 -36.08 3.70 -0.17
N SER A 53 -37.11 4.35 0.38
CA SER A 53 -38.50 3.91 0.28
C SER A 53 -39.24 4.84 -0.68
N GLU A 54 -38.91 4.74 -1.98
CA GLU A 54 -39.80 5.23 -3.02
C GLU A 54 -40.88 4.18 -3.29
N ASP A 55 -42.03 4.34 -2.64
CA ASP A 55 -43.35 4.06 -3.22
C ASP A 55 -44.44 4.47 -2.23
N VAL A 56 -45.02 5.67 -2.42
CA VAL A 56 -46.24 6.09 -1.71
C VAL A 56 -47.25 6.68 -2.70
N PRO A 57 -48.51 6.21 -2.72
CA PRO A 57 -49.54 6.69 -3.62
C PRO A 57 -50.04 8.09 -3.23
N THR A 58 -50.28 8.92 -4.25
CA THR A 58 -50.93 10.23 -4.16
C THR A 58 -52.33 10.13 -3.55
N LYS A 59 -52.51 10.56 -2.29
CA LYS A 59 -53.82 10.93 -1.74
C LYS A 59 -53.80 12.39 -1.28
N LYS A 60 -54.58 13.20 -2.00
CA LYS A 60 -54.98 14.57 -1.64
C LYS A 60 -55.47 14.61 -0.19
N ARG A 61 -54.75 15.32 0.69
CA ARG A 61 -55.27 15.78 1.99
C ARG A 61 -55.30 17.29 1.99
N GLY A 62 -56.49 17.83 2.25
CA GLY A 62 -56.77 19.27 2.26
C GLY A 62 -55.96 19.99 3.33
N ARG A 63 -55.59 21.23 3.02
CA ARG A 63 -55.05 22.20 3.98
C ARG A 63 -56.15 22.58 4.98
N PRO A 64 -55.89 22.56 6.29
CA PRO A 64 -56.70 23.29 7.25
C PRO A 64 -56.38 24.79 7.14
N ASP A 65 -57.40 25.62 7.01
CA ASP A 65 -57.30 27.07 7.20
C ASP A 65 -57.08 27.36 8.68
N TYR A 66 -55.90 27.87 9.02
CA TYR A 66 -55.57 28.34 10.36
C TYR A 66 -55.88 29.83 10.44
N ASP A 67 -56.97 30.17 11.14
CA ASP A 67 -57.35 31.55 11.46
C ASP A 67 -56.38 32.15 12.48
N LEU A 68 -55.62 33.17 12.05
CA LEU A 68 -54.58 33.87 12.81
C LEU A 68 -55.13 35.06 13.63
N SER A 69 -56.45 35.24 13.76
CA SER A 69 -57.02 36.46 14.35
C SER A 69 -57.07 36.51 15.89
N ASN A 70 -56.60 35.48 16.61
CA ASN A 70 -56.74 35.41 18.08
C ASN A 70 -55.43 35.19 18.88
N ALA A 71 -54.31 35.73 18.40
CA ALA A 71 -53.08 35.76 19.18
C ALA A 71 -53.16 36.84 20.29
N ARG A 72 -53.48 36.42 21.53
CA ARG A 72 -53.37 37.26 22.73
C ARG A 72 -51.93 37.78 22.90
N PRO A 73 -51.71 39.04 23.30
CA PRO A 73 -50.38 39.53 23.61
C PRO A 73 -49.82 38.78 24.82
N ALA A 74 -48.75 38.02 24.60
CA ALA A 74 -48.00 37.38 25.66
C ALA A 74 -47.47 38.46 26.62
N LYS A 75 -47.81 38.34 27.90
CA LYS A 75 -47.22 39.14 28.98
C LYS A 75 -45.70 38.97 28.92
N ARG A 76 -44.99 40.05 28.58
CA ARG A 76 -43.53 40.18 28.73
C ARG A 76 -43.19 39.96 30.20
N ILE A 77 -42.68 38.77 30.51
CA ILE A 77 -41.98 38.52 31.76
C ILE A 77 -40.65 39.25 31.61
N SER A 78 -40.46 40.33 32.37
CA SER A 78 -39.19 41.04 32.46
C SER A 78 -38.18 40.16 33.20
N THR A 79 -37.56 39.23 32.49
CA THR A 79 -36.32 38.59 32.92
C THR A 79 -35.18 39.55 32.58
N THR A 80 -34.91 40.46 33.50
CA THR A 80 -33.62 41.14 33.57
C THR A 80 -32.55 40.06 33.65
N PRO A 81 -31.58 40.01 32.71
CA PRO A 81 -30.46 39.07 32.82
C PRO A 81 -29.71 39.37 34.13
N PRO A 82 -29.37 38.36 34.93
CA PRO A 82 -28.56 38.56 36.12
C PRO A 82 -27.24 39.21 35.68
N SER A 83 -26.90 40.31 36.35
CA SER A 83 -25.63 41.00 36.20
C SER A 83 -24.49 39.98 36.26
N PRO A 84 -23.50 40.03 35.34
CA PRO A 84 -22.33 39.18 35.45
C PRO A 84 -21.66 39.47 36.79
N SER A 85 -21.73 38.50 37.71
CA SER A 85 -20.85 38.48 38.87
C SER A 85 -19.41 38.58 38.37
N PRO A 86 -18.54 39.38 39.02
CA PRO A 86 -17.14 39.41 38.66
C PRO A 86 -16.62 37.98 38.77
N ALA A 87 -16.10 37.45 37.66
CA ALA A 87 -15.43 36.17 37.62
C ALA A 87 -14.31 36.19 38.67
N SER A 88 -14.59 35.57 39.82
CA SER A 88 -13.59 35.17 40.79
C SER A 88 -12.55 34.34 40.04
N GLY A 89 -11.31 34.81 40.07
CA GLY A 89 -10.19 34.31 39.30
C GLY A 89 -10.10 32.79 39.35
N LEU A 90 -10.28 32.16 38.20
CA LEU A 90 -9.48 30.99 37.88
C LEU A 90 -8.09 31.56 37.65
N ASP A 91 -7.16 31.25 38.54
CA ASP A 91 -5.77 31.65 38.39
C ASP A 91 -5.30 31.18 37.00
N ASP A 92 -4.83 32.12 36.17
CA ASP A 92 -4.36 31.82 34.80
C ASP A 92 -3.31 30.69 34.79
N LYS A 93 -2.61 30.48 35.92
CA LYS A 93 -1.68 29.36 36.13
C LYS A 93 -2.37 28.00 36.14
N ASP A 94 -3.47 27.84 36.87
CA ASP A 94 -4.22 26.57 36.90
C ASP A 94 -4.76 26.20 35.52
N SER A 95 -5.15 27.21 34.72
CA SER A 95 -5.57 27.00 33.34
C SER A 95 -4.41 26.59 32.42
N GLN A 96 -3.21 27.14 32.62
CA GLN A 96 -2.02 26.77 31.84
C GLN A 96 -1.50 25.37 32.19
N ASP A 97 -1.55 24.99 33.47
CA ASP A 97 -1.14 23.65 33.91
C ASP A 97 -2.06 22.58 33.30
N VAL A 98 -3.39 22.81 33.32
CA VAL A 98 -4.36 21.90 32.68
C VAL A 98 -4.17 21.83 31.15
N ILE A 99 -3.89 22.95 30.48
CA ILE A 99 -3.58 22.95 29.04
C ILE A 99 -2.33 22.11 28.76
N THR A 100 -1.30 22.24 29.59
CA THR A 100 -0.03 21.50 29.45
C THR A 100 -0.25 20.00 29.63
N ASP A 101 -1.03 19.60 30.65
CA ASP A 101 -1.37 18.20 30.89
C ASP A 101 -2.19 17.60 29.74
N LEU A 102 -3.17 18.33 29.21
CA LEU A 102 -3.95 17.89 28.06
C LEU A 102 -3.11 17.76 26.79
N GLN A 103 -2.15 18.67 26.58
CA GLN A 103 -1.20 18.56 25.47
C GLN A 103 -0.30 17.34 25.61
N ALA A 104 0.17 17.03 26.82
CA ALA A 104 0.97 15.83 27.10
C ALA A 104 0.16 14.54 26.83
N GLN A 105 -1.08 14.47 27.33
CA GLN A 105 -1.96 13.32 27.08
C GLN A 105 -2.27 13.14 25.59
N ASN A 106 -2.50 14.24 24.86
CA ASN A 106 -2.74 14.17 23.43
C ASN A 106 -1.48 13.69 22.68
N ALA A 107 -0.29 14.13 23.09
CA ALA A 107 0.96 13.66 22.51
C ALA A 107 1.17 12.15 22.76
N GLU A 108 0.89 11.67 23.98
CA GLU A 108 0.94 10.25 24.33
C GLU A 108 -0.07 9.42 23.52
N LEU A 109 -1.31 9.89 23.39
CA LEU A 109 -2.34 9.23 22.58
C LEU A 109 -1.93 9.13 21.11
N LEU A 110 -1.40 10.21 20.53
CA LEU A 110 -0.90 10.21 19.16
C LEU A 110 0.27 9.23 19.00
N ASP A 111 1.14 9.07 19.99
CA ASP A 111 2.23 8.09 19.95
C ASP A 111 1.74 6.64 20.09
N PHE A 112 0.75 6.40 20.94
CA PHE A 112 0.06 5.11 21.02
C PHE A 112 -0.59 4.70 19.69
N ILE A 113 -1.27 5.63 19.02
CA ILE A 113 -1.90 5.37 17.71
C ILE A 113 -0.85 5.00 16.66
N ARG A 114 0.32 5.65 16.69
CA ARG A 114 1.43 5.35 15.77
C ARG A 114 2.01 3.96 16.00
N THR A 115 2.25 3.60 17.26
CA THR A 115 2.91 2.33 17.63
C THR A 115 1.99 1.12 17.51
N SER A 116 0.68 1.32 17.58
CA SER A 116 -0.33 0.24 17.58
C SER A 116 -0.86 -0.14 16.18
N SER A 117 -0.20 0.26 15.09
CA SER A 117 -0.69 0.09 13.70
C SER A 117 -2.08 0.73 13.45
N LEU A 118 -2.52 1.64 14.32
CA LEU A 118 -3.84 2.29 14.22
C LEU A 118 -3.81 3.54 13.32
N ALA A 119 -2.61 4.02 12.95
CA ALA A 119 -2.44 5.21 12.11
C ALA A 119 -3.22 5.14 10.79
N LEU A 120 -3.25 3.98 10.13
CA LEU A 120 -3.99 3.77 8.88
C LEU A 120 -5.51 3.75 9.10
N LYS A 121 -5.96 3.34 10.29
CA LYS A 121 -7.39 3.29 10.66
C LYS A 121 -7.87 4.60 11.30
N ALA A 122 -6.97 5.52 11.61
CA ALA A 122 -7.30 6.78 12.27
C ALA A 122 -8.17 7.67 11.36
N PRO A 123 -9.14 8.42 11.94
CA PRO A 123 -9.91 9.43 11.22
C PRO A 123 -9.00 10.51 10.57
N PRO A 124 -9.46 11.19 9.49
CA PRO A 124 -8.67 12.17 8.77
C PRO A 124 -8.08 13.29 9.63
N SER A 125 -8.82 13.74 10.66
CA SER A 125 -8.37 14.78 11.59
C SER A 125 -7.15 14.36 12.39
N ILE A 126 -7.14 13.14 12.91
CA ILE A 126 -6.00 12.55 13.65
C ILE A 126 -4.86 12.28 12.66
N ARG A 127 -5.16 11.72 11.49
CA ARG A 127 -4.14 11.41 10.49
C ARG A 127 -3.34 12.65 10.07
N LYS A 128 -4.02 13.78 9.84
CA LYS A 128 -3.37 15.06 9.53
C LYS A 128 -2.41 15.51 10.64
N GLN A 129 -2.76 15.28 11.92
CA GLN A 129 -1.87 15.58 13.05
C GLN A 129 -0.67 14.63 13.12
N LEU A 130 -0.87 13.36 12.77
CA LEU A 130 0.22 12.38 12.70
C LEU A 130 1.21 12.72 11.57
N GLU A 131 0.69 13.04 10.39
CA GLU A 131 1.47 13.41 9.21
C GLU A 131 2.24 14.72 9.39
N GLY A 132 1.63 15.71 10.06
CA GLY A 132 2.26 17.01 10.33
C GLY A 132 3.31 17.01 11.45
N SER A 133 3.55 15.86 12.10
CA SER A 133 4.54 15.74 13.17
C SER A 133 5.97 15.51 12.64
N PRO A 134 7.01 15.87 13.41
CA PRO A 134 8.39 15.49 13.06
C PRO A 134 8.50 13.98 12.86
N ASN A 135 9.09 13.56 11.75
CA ASN A 135 9.20 12.15 11.33
C ASN A 135 7.85 11.46 11.02
N GLY A 136 6.77 12.23 10.77
CA GLY A 136 5.46 11.69 10.43
C GLY A 136 5.48 10.73 9.24
N ALA A 137 6.26 11.05 8.20
CA ALA A 137 6.43 10.20 7.03
C ALA A 137 7.13 8.86 7.36
N SER A 138 8.24 8.90 8.11
CA SER A 138 8.94 7.69 8.56
C SER A 138 8.04 6.78 9.39
N LYS A 139 7.31 7.35 10.36
CA LYS A 139 6.40 6.56 11.20
C LYS A 139 5.22 5.99 10.41
N LEU A 140 4.70 6.72 9.42
CA LEU A 140 3.67 6.20 8.52
C LEU A 140 4.21 5.05 7.67
N ALA A 141 5.43 5.17 7.13
CA ALA A 141 6.08 4.12 6.37
C ALA A 141 6.28 2.84 7.20
N GLU A 142 6.73 2.97 8.45
CA GLU A 142 6.84 1.86 9.40
C GLU A 142 5.48 1.22 9.69
N ALA A 143 4.44 2.03 9.91
CA ALA A 143 3.08 1.53 10.13
C ALA A 143 2.53 0.76 8.91
N ILE A 144 2.82 1.23 7.68
CA ILE A 144 2.46 0.52 6.45
C ILE A 144 3.18 -0.82 6.36
N LYS A 145 4.51 -0.85 6.57
CA LYS A 145 5.29 -2.09 6.52
C LYS A 145 4.79 -3.11 7.55
N ARG A 146 4.52 -2.66 8.78
CA ARG A 146 3.94 -3.52 9.82
C ARG A 146 2.57 -4.06 9.42
N ALA A 147 1.70 -3.22 8.87
CA ALA A 147 0.37 -3.66 8.42
C ALA A 147 0.44 -4.68 7.27
N ILE A 148 1.41 -4.52 6.35
CA ILE A 148 1.70 -5.52 5.31
C ILE A 148 2.10 -6.84 5.96
N SER A 149 3.04 -6.85 6.90
CA SER A 149 3.46 -8.06 7.61
C SER A 149 2.32 -8.71 8.40
N ASP A 150 1.52 -7.92 9.11
CA ASP A 150 0.37 -8.41 9.90
C ASP A 150 -0.68 -9.12 9.01
N VAL A 151 -0.82 -8.72 7.74
CA VAL A 151 -1.70 -9.37 6.76
C VAL A 151 -1.01 -10.54 6.07
N TYR A 152 0.28 -10.42 5.76
CA TYR A 152 1.05 -11.42 5.03
C TYR A 152 1.31 -12.68 5.86
N SER A 153 1.77 -12.55 7.12
CA SER A 153 2.24 -13.70 7.91
C SER A 153 1.17 -14.80 8.06
N PRO A 154 -0.11 -14.50 8.38
CA PRO A 154 -1.13 -15.55 8.44
C PRO A 154 -1.41 -16.19 7.08
N LEU A 155 -1.32 -15.41 5.98
CA LEU A 155 -1.54 -15.93 4.64
C LEU A 155 -0.38 -16.81 4.17
N GLU A 156 0.85 -16.49 4.56
CA GLU A 156 2.04 -17.32 4.32
C GLU A 156 1.96 -18.63 5.10
N GLU A 157 1.57 -18.59 6.38
CA GLU A 157 1.33 -19.80 7.17
C GLU A 157 0.22 -20.67 6.56
N ASP A 158 -0.89 -20.07 6.14
CA ASP A 158 -1.98 -20.77 5.48
C ASP A 158 -1.55 -21.31 4.10
N PHE A 159 -0.74 -20.58 3.33
CA PHE A 159 -0.18 -21.03 2.04
C PHE A 159 0.67 -22.30 2.19
N ASP A 160 1.32 -22.47 3.35
CA ASP A 160 2.06 -23.68 3.66
C ASP A 160 1.17 -24.87 4.04
N ASP A 161 -0.08 -24.62 4.43
CA ASP A 161 -1.09 -25.65 4.68
C ASP A 161 -1.78 -26.11 3.38
N PRO A 162 -1.61 -27.37 2.94
CA PRO A 162 -2.25 -27.89 1.72
C PRO A 162 -3.79 -27.90 1.77
N TYR A 163 -4.41 -27.68 2.93
CA TYR A 163 -5.85 -27.65 3.10
C TYR A 163 -6.46 -26.24 3.18
N SER A 164 -5.66 -25.19 3.25
CA SER A 164 -6.16 -23.81 3.39
C SER A 164 -6.86 -23.31 2.12
N GLY A 165 -6.38 -23.76 0.95
CA GLY A 165 -6.79 -23.24 -0.36
C GLY A 165 -6.34 -21.81 -0.64
N VAL A 166 -5.43 -21.26 0.16
CA VAL A 166 -4.79 -19.96 -0.09
C VAL A 166 -3.79 -20.12 -1.23
N THR A 167 -3.83 -19.18 -2.18
CA THR A 167 -2.94 -19.17 -3.35
C THR A 167 -2.13 -17.88 -3.44
N ASN A 168 -1.13 -17.84 -4.32
CA ASN A 168 -0.40 -16.62 -4.66
C ASN A 168 -1.33 -15.47 -5.12
N ASP A 169 -2.44 -15.78 -5.78
CA ASP A 169 -3.44 -14.80 -6.20
C ASP A 169 -4.14 -14.12 -5.00
N ASP A 170 -4.34 -14.87 -3.91
CA ASP A 170 -4.94 -14.37 -2.67
C ASP A 170 -3.97 -13.45 -1.92
N ILE A 171 -2.69 -13.86 -1.80
CA ILE A 171 -1.63 -13.03 -1.22
C ILE A 171 -1.48 -11.73 -2.00
N SER A 172 -1.37 -11.81 -3.33
CA SER A 172 -1.30 -10.63 -4.20
C SER A 172 -2.53 -9.72 -4.03
N SER A 173 -3.74 -10.31 -4.00
CA SER A 173 -4.98 -9.56 -3.79
C SER A 173 -5.01 -8.84 -2.44
N ALA A 174 -4.46 -9.45 -1.38
CA ALA A 174 -4.39 -8.86 -0.05
C ALA A 174 -3.46 -7.64 0.02
N MET A 175 -2.49 -7.51 -0.90
CA MET A 175 -1.57 -6.37 -0.94
C MET A 175 -2.16 -5.10 -1.57
N VAL A 176 -3.21 -5.22 -2.38
CA VAL A 176 -3.80 -4.10 -3.13
C VAL A 176 -4.16 -2.87 -2.27
N PRO A 177 -4.79 -3.01 -1.08
CA PRO A 177 -5.16 -1.86 -0.26
C PRO A 177 -3.96 -1.00 0.17
N PHE A 178 -2.80 -1.62 0.39
CA PHE A 178 -1.61 -0.91 0.87
C PHE A 178 -0.98 -0.02 -0.20
N ILE A 179 -1.18 -0.32 -1.48
CA ILE A 179 -0.68 0.51 -2.60
C ILE A 179 -1.24 1.93 -2.50
N ALA A 180 -2.52 2.09 -2.15
CA ALA A 180 -3.14 3.39 -1.98
C ALA A 180 -2.59 4.16 -0.77
N ASP A 181 -2.17 3.46 0.29
CA ASP A 181 -1.56 4.09 1.46
C ASP A 181 -0.10 4.48 1.21
N ILE A 182 0.64 3.68 0.43
CA ILE A 182 1.98 4.04 -0.05
C ILE A 182 1.93 5.24 -0.99
N ASP A 183 0.90 5.33 -1.84
CA ASP A 183 0.70 6.51 -2.68
C ASP A 183 0.51 7.78 -1.84
N LYS A 184 -0.36 7.73 -0.80
CA LYS A 184 -0.54 8.87 0.12
C LYS A 184 0.76 9.27 0.81
N LEU A 185 1.56 8.29 1.24
CA LEU A 185 2.87 8.54 1.84
C LEU A 185 3.75 9.39 0.91
N SER A 186 3.72 9.14 -0.40
CA SER A 186 4.53 9.89 -1.38
C SER A 186 4.16 11.38 -1.51
N TYR A 187 2.96 11.77 -1.11
CA TYR A 187 2.50 13.17 -1.15
C TYR A 187 2.80 13.96 0.12
N LEU A 188 3.39 13.33 1.14
CA LEU A 188 3.78 14.06 2.34
C LEU A 188 4.91 15.06 2.02
N THR A 189 4.86 16.21 2.67
CA THR A 189 5.79 17.33 2.47
C THR A 189 7.22 17.04 2.95
N ASP A 190 7.44 15.90 3.61
CA ASP A 190 8.77 15.46 4.03
C ASP A 190 9.64 15.18 2.80
N THR A 191 10.89 15.66 2.79
CA THR A 191 11.84 15.44 1.69
C THR A 191 12.12 13.96 1.44
N LYS A 192 11.95 13.10 2.46
CA LYS A 192 12.18 11.66 2.38
C LYS A 192 10.92 10.85 2.01
N SER A 193 9.77 11.51 1.84
CA SER A 193 8.49 10.83 1.62
C SER A 193 8.50 9.90 0.39
N THR A 194 9.10 10.36 -0.70
CA THR A 194 9.22 9.58 -1.94
C THR A 194 10.15 8.38 -1.78
N ASP A 195 11.29 8.56 -1.09
CA ASP A 195 12.23 7.45 -0.81
C ASP A 195 11.57 6.39 0.07
N LEU A 196 10.88 6.81 1.12
CA LEU A 196 10.14 5.92 2.01
C LEU A 196 9.01 5.18 1.27
N ALA A 197 8.33 5.84 0.33
CA ALA A 197 7.31 5.20 -0.50
C ALA A 197 7.92 4.14 -1.43
N ILE A 198 9.08 4.41 -2.05
CA ILE A 198 9.82 3.42 -2.86
C ILE A 198 10.22 2.22 -1.99
N ASP A 199 10.75 2.45 -0.79
CA ASP A 199 11.09 1.39 0.16
C ASP A 199 9.88 0.55 0.57
N CYS A 200 8.73 1.18 0.79
CA CYS A 200 7.47 0.46 1.06
C CYS A 200 7.00 -0.35 -0.14
N MET A 201 7.17 0.13 -1.38
CA MET A 201 6.85 -0.65 -2.59
C MET A 201 7.76 -1.87 -2.75
N LEU A 202 9.06 -1.73 -2.50
CA LEU A 202 9.99 -2.86 -2.48
C LEU A 202 9.62 -3.88 -1.41
N PHE A 203 9.23 -3.40 -0.23
CA PHE A 203 8.76 -4.26 0.85
C PHE A 203 7.47 -5.00 0.47
N LEU A 204 6.48 -4.30 -0.08
CA LEU A 204 5.23 -4.88 -0.56
C LEU A 204 5.47 -5.96 -1.62
N GLY A 205 6.37 -5.70 -2.57
CA GLY A 205 6.72 -6.68 -3.61
C GLY A 205 7.25 -7.99 -3.03
N LYS A 206 8.09 -7.92 -1.99
CA LYS A 206 8.61 -9.11 -1.29
C LYS A 206 7.54 -9.87 -0.49
N HIS A 207 6.41 -9.26 -0.20
CA HIS A 207 5.29 -9.84 0.55
C HIS A 207 4.06 -10.04 -0.34
N SER A 208 4.25 -10.12 -1.67
CA SER A 208 3.15 -10.23 -2.64
C SER A 208 2.98 -11.64 -3.22
N PHE A 209 3.74 -12.61 -2.73
CA PHE A 209 3.77 -14.01 -3.14
C PHE A 209 4.21 -14.89 -1.95
N GLY A 210 3.81 -16.16 -1.95
CA GLY A 210 4.21 -17.16 -0.96
C GLY A 210 5.45 -17.95 -1.39
N GLN A 211 5.58 -19.20 -0.97
CA GLN A 211 6.70 -20.04 -1.41
C GLN A 211 6.61 -20.36 -2.91
N LEU A 212 7.65 -19.95 -3.63
CA LEU A 212 7.76 -20.01 -5.09
C LEU A 212 7.95 -21.43 -5.66
N GLU A 213 8.18 -22.43 -4.82
CA GLU A 213 8.34 -23.83 -5.23
C GLU A 213 7.00 -24.52 -5.55
N LYS A 214 5.87 -23.92 -5.14
CA LYS A 214 4.53 -24.44 -5.40
C LYS A 214 3.91 -23.68 -6.57
N GLU A 215 3.60 -24.39 -7.65
CA GLU A 215 2.71 -23.86 -8.69
C GLU A 215 1.29 -23.77 -8.13
N ASP A 216 0.90 -22.60 -7.64
CA ASP A 216 -0.48 -22.34 -7.24
C ASP A 216 -1.02 -21.00 -7.73
N GLY A 217 -2.34 -20.94 -7.88
CA GLY A 217 -3.05 -19.80 -8.46
C GLY A 217 -3.21 -19.89 -9.98
N ASN A 218 -3.93 -18.91 -10.54
CA ASN A 218 -4.18 -18.80 -11.98
C ASN A 218 -3.24 -17.78 -12.66
N GLY A 219 -2.25 -17.27 -11.93
CA GLY A 219 -1.38 -16.16 -12.37
C GLY A 219 -2.09 -14.80 -12.37
N SER A 220 -3.27 -14.68 -11.75
CA SER A 220 -4.05 -13.45 -11.70
C SER A 220 -3.65 -12.58 -10.49
N ARG A 221 -2.39 -12.11 -10.50
CA ARG A 221 -1.82 -11.31 -9.42
C ARG A 221 -2.29 -9.85 -9.47
N LYS A 222 -3.34 -9.54 -8.70
CA LYS A 222 -4.04 -8.25 -8.75
C LYS A 222 -3.22 -7.04 -8.30
N SER A 223 -2.17 -7.24 -7.50
CA SER A 223 -1.31 -6.13 -7.08
C SER A 223 -0.31 -5.70 -8.14
N ASP A 224 -0.01 -6.53 -9.14
CA ASP A 224 1.10 -6.34 -10.07
C ASP A 224 1.00 -5.06 -10.89
N VAL A 225 -0.11 -4.88 -11.60
CA VAL A 225 -0.35 -3.67 -12.41
C VAL A 225 -0.37 -2.39 -11.56
N PRO A 226 -1.20 -2.26 -10.50
CA PRO A 226 -1.23 -1.02 -9.72
C PRO A 226 0.08 -0.76 -8.98
N ALA A 227 0.82 -1.79 -8.56
CA ALA A 227 2.12 -1.62 -7.93
C ALA A 227 3.16 -1.10 -8.91
N ASP A 228 3.22 -1.65 -10.14
CA ASP A 228 4.15 -1.17 -11.17
C ASP A 228 3.83 0.26 -11.62
N GLU A 229 2.55 0.61 -11.74
CA GLU A 229 2.14 1.98 -12.04
C GLU A 229 2.59 2.97 -10.98
N LEU A 230 2.41 2.64 -9.70
CA LEU A 230 2.86 3.48 -8.60
C LEU A 230 4.38 3.56 -8.56
N MET A 231 5.09 2.43 -8.60
CA MET A 231 6.55 2.38 -8.58
C MET A 231 7.14 3.19 -9.73
N TYR A 232 6.62 3.03 -10.95
CA TYR A 232 7.06 3.78 -12.13
C TYR A 232 6.94 5.29 -11.93
N ARG A 233 5.83 5.75 -11.34
CA ARG A 233 5.63 7.16 -11.02
C ARG A 233 6.60 7.65 -9.96
N LEU A 234 6.81 6.88 -8.89
CA LEU A 234 7.72 7.24 -7.79
C LEU A 234 9.17 7.37 -8.27
N VAL A 235 9.70 6.35 -8.97
CA VAL A 235 11.10 6.38 -9.46
C VAL A 235 11.31 7.50 -10.47
N ARG A 236 10.28 7.81 -11.28
CA ARG A 236 10.33 8.95 -12.21
C ARG A 236 10.34 10.28 -11.47
N ALA A 237 9.42 10.49 -10.52
CA ALA A 237 9.37 11.72 -9.74
C ALA A 237 10.68 11.93 -8.96
N ARG A 238 11.23 10.86 -8.38
CA ARG A 238 12.49 10.88 -7.64
C ARG A 238 13.68 11.29 -8.52
N ARG A 239 13.76 10.72 -9.72
CA ARG A 239 14.81 11.03 -10.71
C ARG A 239 14.66 12.42 -11.32
N GLU A 240 13.43 12.91 -11.50
CA GLU A 240 13.16 14.28 -11.95
C GLU A 240 13.58 15.31 -10.89
N ALA A 241 13.36 15.00 -9.61
CA ALA A 241 13.80 15.85 -8.50
C ALA A 241 15.33 15.86 -8.31
N GLU A 242 15.99 14.72 -8.49
CA GLU A 242 17.45 14.58 -8.40
C GLU A 242 17.99 13.76 -9.58
N PRO A 243 18.43 14.42 -10.66
CA PRO A 243 18.93 13.77 -11.85
C PRO A 243 20.16 12.89 -11.64
N ASP A 244 20.88 13.05 -10.53
CA ASP A 244 22.07 12.26 -10.19
C ASP A 244 21.77 11.14 -9.18
N TRP A 245 20.50 10.95 -8.78
CA TRP A 245 20.09 9.92 -7.84
C TRP A 245 20.56 8.53 -8.28
N ASP A 246 21.35 7.87 -7.43
CA ASP A 246 21.80 6.50 -7.65
C ASP A 246 20.67 5.51 -7.35
N PHE A 247 20.09 4.98 -8.43
CA PHE A 247 19.00 4.00 -8.37
C PHE A 247 19.49 2.55 -8.53
N SER A 248 20.80 2.30 -8.54
CA SER A 248 21.38 0.98 -8.81
C SER A 248 20.89 -0.09 -7.83
N ALA A 249 20.83 0.24 -6.54
CA ALA A 249 20.33 -0.65 -5.49
C ALA A 249 18.85 -1.00 -5.69
N VAL A 250 18.01 0.00 -5.98
CA VAL A 250 16.57 -0.19 -6.24
C VAL A 250 16.38 -1.08 -7.48
N LEU A 251 17.08 -0.79 -8.58
CA LEU A 251 16.99 -1.60 -9.79
C LEU A 251 17.45 -3.05 -9.55
N SER A 252 18.51 -3.24 -8.78
CA SER A 252 19.02 -4.58 -8.43
C SER A 252 17.99 -5.38 -7.63
N GLU A 253 17.33 -4.76 -6.64
CA GLU A 253 16.29 -5.43 -5.86
C GLU A 253 15.06 -5.78 -6.71
N LEU A 254 14.61 -4.87 -7.57
CA LEU A 254 13.51 -5.13 -8.49
C LEU A 254 13.79 -6.31 -9.43
N LYS A 255 15.00 -6.36 -9.99
CA LYS A 255 15.44 -7.48 -10.84
C LYS A 255 15.49 -8.78 -10.07
N LYS A 256 16.04 -8.77 -8.86
CA LYS A 256 16.09 -9.96 -7.99
C LYS A 256 14.70 -10.51 -7.72
N THR A 257 13.71 -9.64 -7.46
CA THR A 257 12.32 -10.07 -7.31
C THR A 257 11.77 -10.73 -8.58
N ASN A 258 12.08 -10.19 -9.76
CA ASN A 258 11.64 -10.83 -11.02
C ASN A 258 12.35 -12.13 -11.32
N GLU A 259 13.65 -12.23 -11.07
CA GLU A 259 14.40 -13.49 -11.24
C GLU A 259 13.82 -14.60 -10.35
N LEU A 260 13.32 -14.26 -9.16
CA LEU A 260 12.63 -15.20 -8.29
C LEU A 260 11.27 -15.61 -8.89
N LEU A 261 10.48 -14.65 -9.38
CA LEU A 261 9.16 -14.93 -9.96
C LEU A 261 9.24 -15.67 -11.31
N ASP A 262 10.24 -15.39 -12.13
CA ASP A 262 10.47 -16.06 -13.42
C ASP A 262 10.83 -17.54 -13.24
N GLN A 263 11.34 -17.94 -12.07
CA GLN A 263 11.54 -19.35 -11.73
C GLN A 263 10.23 -20.10 -11.49
N CYS A 264 9.12 -19.37 -11.31
CA CYS A 264 7.79 -19.94 -11.12
C CYS A 264 7.07 -20.03 -12.47
N VAL A 265 6.53 -21.20 -12.75
CA VAL A 265 5.76 -21.40 -13.98
C VAL A 265 4.47 -20.57 -13.92
N GLY A 266 4.26 -19.73 -14.93
CA GLY A 266 2.99 -19.01 -15.13
C GLY A 266 2.84 -17.69 -14.38
N ILE A 267 3.88 -17.21 -13.69
CA ILE A 267 3.88 -15.86 -13.09
C ILE A 267 4.62 -14.90 -14.03
N GLU A 268 3.94 -13.85 -14.47
CA GLU A 268 4.58 -12.75 -15.19
C GLU A 268 5.39 -11.90 -14.20
N GLY A 269 6.57 -11.40 -14.61
CA GLY A 269 7.44 -10.61 -13.75
C GLY A 269 6.72 -9.41 -13.11
N TYR A 270 7.15 -9.03 -11.91
CA TYR A 270 6.64 -7.88 -11.16
C TYR A 270 7.37 -6.58 -11.59
N PHE A 271 6.77 -5.39 -11.41
CA PHE A 271 7.45 -4.10 -11.70
C PHE A 271 8.09 -3.95 -13.12
N VAL A 272 7.55 -4.61 -14.14
CA VAL A 272 8.16 -4.72 -15.49
C VAL A 272 8.46 -3.35 -16.11
N ARG A 273 7.50 -2.41 -16.05
CA ARG A 273 7.65 -1.07 -16.64
C ARG A 273 8.69 -0.26 -15.87
N SER A 274 8.69 -0.36 -14.55
CA SER A 274 9.66 0.32 -13.68
C SER A 274 11.09 -0.13 -13.99
N ILE A 275 11.32 -1.44 -14.10
CA ILE A 275 12.62 -2.01 -14.46
C ILE A 275 13.07 -1.53 -15.84
N ALA A 276 12.22 -1.70 -16.86
CA ALA A 276 12.56 -1.29 -18.23
C ALA A 276 12.93 0.20 -18.32
N LYS A 277 12.26 1.06 -17.53
CA LYS A 277 12.56 2.49 -17.47
C LYS A 277 13.92 2.77 -16.86
N MET A 278 14.22 2.15 -15.71
CA MET A 278 15.48 2.36 -15.00
C MET A 278 16.67 1.79 -15.77
N GLU A 279 16.51 0.67 -16.46
CA GLU A 279 17.53 0.14 -17.37
C GLU A 279 17.84 1.11 -18.52
N LYS A 280 16.81 1.74 -19.09
CA LYS A 280 17.00 2.76 -20.14
C LYS A 280 17.83 3.93 -19.62
N TRP A 281 17.61 4.37 -18.38
CA TRP A 281 18.43 5.41 -17.76
C TRP A 281 19.89 4.95 -17.56
N SER A 282 20.09 3.72 -17.08
CA SER A 282 21.44 3.16 -16.89
C SER A 282 22.25 3.12 -18.20
N LYS A 283 21.61 2.73 -19.31
CA LYS A 283 22.24 2.71 -20.65
C LYS A 283 22.55 4.11 -21.18
N ALA A 284 21.70 5.09 -20.90
CA ALA A 284 21.94 6.48 -21.30
C ALA A 284 23.15 7.08 -20.57
N SER A 285 23.30 6.78 -19.27
CA SER A 285 24.43 7.25 -18.46
C SER A 285 25.77 6.63 -18.89
N SER A 286 25.78 5.37 -19.33
CA SER A 286 27.02 4.71 -19.79
C SER A 286 27.41 5.11 -21.22
N GLY A 287 26.44 5.37 -22.11
CA GLY A 287 26.71 5.83 -23.47
C GLY A 287 27.29 7.24 -23.55
N SER A 288 26.94 8.14 -22.63
CA SER A 288 27.45 9.52 -22.61
C SER A 288 28.91 9.64 -22.18
N ALA A 289 29.48 8.62 -21.53
CA ALA A 289 30.88 8.65 -21.09
C ALA A 289 31.86 8.36 -22.23
N ILE A 290 31.46 7.55 -23.22
CA ILE A 290 32.34 7.11 -24.32
C ILE A 290 32.55 8.22 -25.37
N ASP A 291 31.62 9.17 -25.50
CA ASP A 291 31.67 10.23 -26.52
C ASP A 291 32.47 11.48 -26.08
N ARG A 292 32.69 11.66 -24.76
CA ARG A 292 33.51 12.79 -24.25
C ARG A 292 35.01 12.57 -24.39
N ASP A 293 35.47 11.32 -24.37
CA ASP A 293 36.90 10.99 -24.53
C ASP A 293 37.39 11.06 -25.99
N GLN A 294 36.50 11.21 -26.97
CA GLN A 294 36.88 11.36 -28.38
C GLN A 294 36.95 12.82 -28.86
N GLN A 295 36.45 13.80 -28.08
CA GLN A 295 36.46 15.22 -28.46
C GLN A 295 37.63 16.03 -27.86
N SER A 296 38.42 15.46 -26.95
CA SER A 296 39.57 16.15 -26.33
C SER A 296 40.90 15.97 -27.07
N VAL A 297 40.92 15.26 -28.22
CA VAL A 297 42.17 14.90 -28.94
C VAL A 297 42.42 15.79 -30.18
N ILE A 298 41.55 16.73 -30.52
CA ILE A 298 41.69 17.55 -31.76
C ILE A 298 41.75 19.05 -31.46
N VAL A 299 42.80 19.51 -30.76
CA VAL A 299 43.29 20.91 -30.87
C VAL A 299 44.79 20.93 -30.60
N LEU A 300 45.60 20.64 -31.62
CA LEU A 300 46.99 21.12 -31.74
C LEU A 300 47.30 21.20 -33.24
N ASP A 301 47.09 22.39 -33.82
CA ASP A 301 47.93 23.00 -34.86
C ASP A 301 47.54 24.48 -35.04
#